data_AF-A0A3D5HG76-F1
#
_entry.id   AF-A0A3D5HG76-F1
#
_cell.length_a   1.000
_cell.length_b   1.000
_cell.length_c   1.000
_cell.angle_alpha   90.00
_cell.angle_beta   90.00
_cell.angle_gamma   90.00
#
_symmetry.space_group_name_H-M   'P 1'
#
loop_
_entity.id
_entity.type
_entity.pdbx_description
1 polymer ?
#
loop_
_entity_poly.entity_id
_entity_poly.type
_entity_poly.pdbx_seq_one_letter_code
_entity_poly.pdbx_strand_id
1 'polypeptide(L)' 'MLKDRIEESYTFDDVLLLPGHSKVLPSEVSVKSRITQTLDCNIPFLSAA' A
#
# COMPACT_ATOMS: atom_id res chain seq x y z
N MET A 1 9.35 19.42 30.20
CA MET A 1 8.21 19.68 29.30
C MET A 1 8.14 18.54 28.30
N LEU A 2 7.16 17.65 28.46
CA LEU A 2 6.87 16.64 27.45
C LEU A 2 6.43 17.40 26.18
N LYS A 3 7.08 17.14 25.05
CA LYS A 3 6.58 17.64 23.78
C LYS A 3 5.25 16.95 23.51
N ASP A 4 4.15 17.70 23.59
CA ASP A 4 2.85 17.33 23.03
C ASP A 4 2.99 17.20 21.51
N ARG A 5 3.65 16.15 21.04
CA ARG A 5 3.88 15.91 19.62
C ARG A 5 3.02 14.75 19.16
N ILE A 6 1.75 15.05 18.91
CA ILE A 6 0.98 14.30 17.93
C ILE A 6 1.51 14.77 16.58
N GLU A 7 2.14 13.86 15.83
CA GLU A 7 2.56 14.15 14.47
C GLU A 7 1.33 14.17 13.55
N GLU A 8 1.34 15.08 12.58
CA GLU A 8 0.31 15.12 11.55
C GLU A 8 0.26 13.75 10.85
N SER A 9 -0.95 13.22 10.72
CA SER A 9 -1.22 11.89 10.15
C SER A 9 -2.25 12.03 9.05
N TYR A 10 -2.09 11.29 7.96
CA TYR A 10 -2.98 11.33 6.81
C TYR A 10 -3.86 10.09 6.71
N THR A 11 -5.11 10.26 6.26
CA THR A 11 -6.01 9.21 5.80
C THR A 11 -5.95 9.08 4.27
N PHE A 12 -6.69 8.11 3.71
CA PHE A 12 -6.77 7.91 2.26
C PHE A 12 -7.30 9.13 1.50
N ASP A 13 -8.25 9.86 2.08
CA ASP A 13 -8.89 11.00 1.43
C ASP A 13 -8.04 12.29 1.45
N ASP A 14 -6.94 12.31 2.21
CA ASP A 14 -6.04 13.47 2.29
C ASP A 14 -5.04 13.52 1.12
N VAL A 15 -4.92 12.44 0.34
CA VAL A 15 -3.83 12.27 -0.63
C VAL A 15 -4.31 11.73 -1.97
N LEU A 16 -3.59 12.09 -3.03
CA LEU A 16 -3.74 11.53 -4.36
C LEU A 16 -2.38 11.01 -4.87
N LEU A 17 -2.42 9.92 -5.63
CA LEU A 17 -1.23 9.46 -6.36
C LEU A 17 -1.00 10.36 -7.57
N LEU A 18 0.24 10.81 -7.74
CA LEU A 18 0.65 11.53 -8.94
C LEU A 18 0.90 10.53 -10.09
N PRO A 19 0.38 10.79 -11.30
CA PRO A 19 0.69 9.97 -12.47
C PRO A 19 2.20 9.95 -12.79
N GLY A 20 2.70 8.78 -13.17
CA GLY A 20 4.07 8.59 -13.65
C GLY A 20 4.12 7.95 -15.03
N HIS A 21 5.21 8.16 -15.75
CA HIS A 21 5.43 7.50 -17.05
C HIS A 21 5.48 5.98 -16.87
N SER A 22 4.62 5.23 -17.56
CA SER A 22 4.60 3.75 -17.52
C SER A 22 5.25 3.13 -18.76
N LYS A 23 5.89 1.96 -18.57
CA LYS A 23 6.37 1.08 -19.65
C LYS A 23 5.62 -0.26 -19.68
N VAL A 24 4.63 -0.45 -18.81
CA VAL A 24 3.87 -1.69 -18.65
C VAL A 24 2.37 -1.39 -18.73
N LEU A 25 1.61 -2.33 -19.29
CA LEU A 25 0.16 -2.28 -19.28
C LEU A 25 -0.39 -2.80 -17.94
N PRO A 26 -1.58 -2.34 -17.50
CA PRO A 26 -2.18 -2.83 -16.25
C PRO A 26 -2.39 -4.36 -16.21
N SER A 27 -2.61 -5.01 -17.35
CA SER A 27 -2.76 -6.47 -17.45
C SER A 27 -1.45 -7.24 -17.28
N GLU A 28 -0.31 -6.56 -17.35
CA GLU A 28 1.03 -7.18 -17.32
C GLU A 28 1.71 -7.05 -15.95
N VAL A 29 1.11 -6.30 -15.01
CA VAL A 29 1.71 -6.09 -13.69
C VAL A 29 1.51 -7.33 -12.80
N SER A 30 2.56 -7.72 -12.09
CA SER A 30 2.45 -8.76 -11.06
C SER A 30 1.83 -8.19 -9.80
N VAL A 31 0.73 -8.78 -9.36
CA VAL A 31 0.08 -8.45 -8.07
C VAL A 31 0.48 -9.41 -6.94
N LYS A 32 1.43 -10.32 -7.17
CA LYS A 32 1.95 -11.21 -6.12
C LYS A 32 2.53 -10.39 -4.97
N SER A 33 2.16 -10.73 -3.74
CA SER A 33 2.57 -10.04 -2.52
C SER A 33 2.92 -11.04 -1.42
N ARG A 34 3.42 -10.55 -0.29
CA ARG A 34 3.84 -11.35 0.84
C ARG A 34 3.04 -11.00 2.09
N ILE A 35 2.50 -12.00 2.77
CA ILE A 35 1.70 -11.82 4.00
C ILE A 35 2.61 -11.94 5.24
N THR A 36 3.53 -12.91 5.25
CA THR A 36 4.54 -13.09 6.30
C THR A 36 5.88 -13.39 5.67
N GLN A 37 6.97 -13.45 6.45
CA GLN A 37 8.30 -13.76 5.92
C GLN A 37 8.37 -15.06 5.09
N THR A 38 7.46 -16.01 5.34
CA THR A 38 7.43 -17.34 4.71
C THR A 38 6.17 -17.62 3.90
N LEU A 39 5.19 -16.70 3.86
CA LEU A 39 3.92 -16.89 3.18
C LEU A 39 3.73 -15.84 2.09
N ASP A 40 3.80 -16.30 0.84
CA ASP A 40 3.47 -15.49 -0.33
C ASP A 40 1.99 -15.69 -0.73
N CYS A 41 1.40 -14.67 -1.36
CA CYS A 41 0.06 -14.69 -1.90
C CYS A 41 0.06 -14.19 -3.35
N ASN A 42 -0.77 -14.80 -4.20
CA ASN A 42 -0.86 -14.40 -5.60
C ASN A 42 -1.58 -13.05 -5.79
N ILE A 43 -2.45 -12.66 -4.85
CA ILE A 43 -3.24 -11.41 -4.88
C ILE A 43 -3.27 -10.83 -3.45
N PRO A 44 -3.08 -9.51 -3.22
CA PRO A 44 -2.95 -8.93 -1.89
C PRO A 44 -4.32 -8.68 -1.21
N PHE A 45 -5.19 -9.68 -1.21
CA PHE A 45 -6.49 -9.64 -0.54
C PHE A 45 -6.60 -10.75 0.51
N LEU A 46 -7.20 -10.40 1.65
CA LEU A 46 -7.50 -11.32 2.75
C LEU A 46 -8.94 -11.10 3.21
N SER A 47 -9.63 -12.16 3.60
CA SER A 47 -10.92 -12.06 4.29
C SER A 47 -10.70 -11.69 5.76
N ALA A 48 -11.62 -10.91 6.32
CA ALA A 48 -11.68 -10.71 7.77
C ALA A 48 -12.06 -12.03 8.47
N ALA A 49 -11.58 -12.19 9.71
CA ALA A 49 -11.85 -13.35 10.57
C ALA A 49 -13.12 -13.14 11.40
#